data_AF-A0A271VMD2-F1
#
_entry.id   AF-A0A271VMD2-F1
#
_cell.length_a   1.000
_cell.length_b   1.000
_cell.length_c   1.000
_cell.angle_alpha   90.00
_cell.angle_beta   90.00
_cell.angle_gamma   90.00
#
_symmetry.space_group_name_H-M   'P 1'
#
loop_
_entity.id
_entity.type
_entity.pdbx_description
1 polymer ?
#
loop_
_entity_poly.entity_id
_entity_poly.type
_entity_poly.pdbx_seq_one_letter_code
_entity_poly.pdbx_strand_id
1 'polypeptide(L)'
;MSSIKDHIFDLEEQAKIDWIQEQMEDCDADENSPGWYELEEEYASIMEGQDAEAEYQWYLKNSYSHFYENLRTELENLHKVLNGAFSKGTEQVVLRMSYVHAVTILETFISDYVKTLIVKNENLLSNLLNSQSITNKKLNIGELRFTLKDIYNSKTGVTGIVLEELSKVSFHNISHVTIILKAMFNSDFRYRTRSIGAVANLRHDFIHRNGVDTDGKVIILQTSDVLNAIETIDNFADELHRFIIDALNA
;
A
#
# COMPACT_ATOMS: atom_id res chain seq x y z
N MET A 1 17.62 -21.33 -8.91
CA MET A 1 16.67 -20.82 -7.89
C MET A 1 15.24 -20.66 -8.45
N SER A 2 14.89 -21.30 -9.58
CA SER A 2 13.53 -21.29 -10.15
C SER A 2 12.62 -22.39 -9.59
N SER A 3 13.19 -23.52 -9.17
CA SER A 3 12.45 -24.77 -8.85
C SER A 3 11.39 -24.67 -7.75
N ILE A 4 11.53 -23.80 -6.74
CA ILE A 4 10.51 -23.66 -5.69
C ILE A 4 9.34 -22.79 -6.17
N LYS A 5 9.65 -21.75 -6.94
CA LYS A 5 8.64 -20.86 -7.51
C LYS A 5 7.80 -21.62 -8.53
N ASP A 6 8.45 -22.35 -9.44
CA ASP A 6 7.78 -23.19 -10.43
C ASP A 6 6.90 -24.24 -9.74
N HIS A 7 7.40 -24.88 -8.67
CA HIS A 7 6.61 -25.83 -7.89
C HIS A 7 5.39 -25.21 -7.21
N ILE A 8 5.48 -23.97 -6.70
CA ILE A 8 4.33 -23.28 -6.11
C ILE A 8 3.29 -22.95 -7.18
N PHE A 9 3.71 -22.49 -8.35
CA PHE A 9 2.78 -22.26 -9.47
C PHE A 9 2.09 -23.55 -9.90
N ASP A 10 2.84 -24.65 -10.02
CA ASP A 10 2.27 -25.96 -10.37
C ASP A 10 1.23 -26.41 -9.32
N LEU A 11 1.49 -26.15 -8.03
CA LEU A 11 0.55 -26.47 -6.95
C LEU A 11 -0.72 -25.62 -6.98
N GLU A 12 -0.61 -24.32 -7.25
CA GLU A 12 -1.75 -23.41 -7.38
C GLU A 12 -2.60 -23.75 -8.61
N GLU A 13 -1.95 -24.06 -9.73
CA GLU A 13 -2.59 -24.48 -10.96
C GLU A 13 -3.30 -25.82 -10.79
N GLN A 14 -2.66 -26.79 -10.13
CA GLN A 14 -3.28 -28.08 -9.83
C GLN A 14 -4.46 -27.91 -8.86
N ALA A 15 -4.36 -27.07 -7.83
CA ALA A 15 -5.47 -26.82 -6.90
C ALA A 15 -6.69 -26.21 -7.61
N LYS A 16 -6.45 -25.31 -8.58
CA LYS A 16 -7.52 -24.77 -9.45
C LYS A 16 -8.14 -25.89 -10.29
N ILE A 17 -7.32 -26.68 -10.98
CA ILE A 17 -7.79 -27.80 -11.84
C ILE A 17 -8.61 -28.80 -11.01
N ASP A 18 -8.10 -29.23 -9.86
CA ASP A 18 -8.76 -30.18 -8.96
C ASP A 18 -10.12 -29.65 -8.51
N TRP A 19 -10.19 -28.35 -8.15
CA TRP A 19 -11.43 -27.71 -7.75
C TRP A 19 -12.44 -27.65 -8.91
N ILE A 20 -12.01 -27.29 -10.12
CA ILE A 20 -12.89 -27.23 -11.31
C ILE A 20 -13.42 -28.63 -11.65
N GLN A 21 -12.54 -29.63 -11.68
CA GLN A 21 -12.92 -31.03 -11.95
C GLN A 21 -13.90 -31.57 -10.89
N GLU A 22 -13.72 -31.20 -9.62
CA GLU A 22 -14.67 -31.52 -8.56
C GLU A 22 -16.04 -30.86 -8.79
N GLN A 23 -16.09 -29.57 -9.16
CA GLN A 23 -17.35 -28.88 -9.45
C GLN A 23 -18.06 -29.43 -10.70
N MET A 24 -17.31 -29.92 -11.68
CA MET A 24 -17.86 -30.54 -12.90
C MET A 24 -18.30 -31.99 -12.70
N GLU A 25 -17.93 -32.61 -11.57
CA GLU A 25 -18.05 -34.06 -11.35
C GLU A 25 -17.36 -34.90 -12.45
N ASP A 26 -16.29 -34.36 -13.06
CA ASP A 26 -15.54 -34.98 -14.15
C ASP A 26 -14.03 -34.82 -13.92
N CYS A 27 -13.37 -35.94 -13.58
CA CYS A 27 -11.93 -35.99 -13.29
C CYS A 27 -11.04 -35.88 -14.54
N ASP A 28 -11.60 -36.06 -15.73
CA ASP A 28 -10.89 -35.94 -17.00
C ASP A 28 -11.20 -34.61 -17.70
N ALA A 29 -11.99 -33.73 -17.08
CA ALA A 29 -12.29 -32.41 -17.61
C ALA A 29 -11.02 -31.56 -17.76
N ASP A 30 -10.99 -30.80 -18.85
CA ASP A 30 -9.89 -29.94 -19.28
C ASP A 30 -10.41 -28.58 -19.77
N GLU A 31 -9.50 -27.69 -20.19
CA GLU A 31 -9.83 -26.35 -20.70
C GLU A 31 -10.80 -26.35 -21.90
N ASN A 32 -10.94 -27.47 -22.62
CA ASN A 32 -11.87 -27.59 -23.74
C ASN A 32 -13.27 -28.05 -23.31
N SER A 33 -13.43 -28.42 -22.03
CA SER A 33 -14.66 -28.94 -21.49
C SER A 33 -15.69 -27.81 -21.31
N PRO A 34 -16.96 -28.01 -21.72
CA PRO A 34 -17.99 -26.99 -21.57
C PRO A 34 -18.18 -26.61 -20.09
N GLY A 35 -18.09 -25.32 -19.76
CA GLY A 35 -18.21 -24.84 -18.38
C GLY A 35 -16.88 -24.55 -17.67
N TRP A 36 -15.75 -24.96 -18.24
CA TRP A 36 -14.43 -24.81 -17.62
C TRP A 36 -14.08 -23.35 -17.30
N TYR A 37 -14.16 -22.47 -18.31
CA TYR A 37 -13.80 -21.05 -18.14
C TYR A 37 -14.70 -20.30 -17.15
N GLU A 38 -15.97 -20.69 -17.06
CA GLU A 38 -16.91 -20.08 -16.11
C GLU A 38 -16.54 -20.46 -14.66
N LEU A 39 -16.16 -21.72 -14.44
CA LEU A 39 -15.65 -22.17 -13.15
C LEU A 39 -14.26 -21.60 -12.83
N GLU A 40 -13.41 -21.39 -13.82
CA GLU A 40 -12.13 -20.70 -13.63
C GLU A 40 -12.33 -19.27 -13.15
N GLU A 41 -13.27 -18.51 -13.74
CA GLU A 41 -13.63 -17.18 -13.26
C GLU A 41 -14.21 -17.21 -11.84
N GLU A 42 -15.03 -18.21 -11.51
CA GLU A 42 -15.57 -18.40 -10.16
C GLU A 42 -14.47 -18.69 -9.14
N TYR A 43 -13.53 -19.58 -9.45
CA TYR A 43 -12.38 -19.89 -8.61
C TYR A 43 -11.53 -18.64 -8.36
N ALA A 44 -11.22 -17.87 -9.41
CA ALA A 44 -10.47 -16.62 -9.29
C ALA A 44 -11.17 -15.63 -8.34
N SER A 45 -12.50 -15.50 -8.45
CA SER A 45 -13.30 -14.65 -7.55
C SER A 45 -13.30 -15.16 -6.10
N ILE A 46 -13.32 -16.48 -5.87
CA ILE A 46 -13.20 -17.08 -4.54
C ILE A 46 -11.84 -16.75 -3.92
N MET A 47 -10.75 -16.91 -4.67
CA MET A 47 -9.39 -16.63 -4.21
C MET A 47 -9.21 -15.14 -3.88
N GLU A 48 -9.65 -14.25 -4.76
CA GLU A 48 -9.64 -12.80 -4.51
C GLU A 48 -10.41 -12.45 -3.23
N GLY A 49 -11.57 -13.07 -3.01
CA GLY A 49 -12.36 -12.91 -1.79
C GLY A 49 -11.64 -13.40 -0.53
N GLN A 50 -10.84 -14.47 -0.64
CA GLN A 50 -10.02 -14.99 0.47
C GLN A 50 -8.86 -14.05 0.79
N ASP A 51 -8.17 -13.52 -0.23
CA ASP A 51 -7.08 -12.57 -0.07
C ASP A 51 -7.59 -11.27 0.59
N ALA A 52 -8.74 -10.75 0.16
CA ALA A 52 -9.35 -9.57 0.75
C ALA A 52 -9.74 -9.80 2.23
N GLU A 53 -10.27 -10.98 2.57
CA GLU A 53 -10.54 -11.35 3.97
C GLU A 53 -9.25 -11.46 4.78
N ALA A 54 -8.20 -12.08 4.23
CA ALA A 54 -6.90 -12.19 4.89
C ALA A 54 -6.28 -10.82 5.17
N GLU A 55 -6.33 -9.90 4.20
CA GLU A 55 -5.89 -8.51 4.36
C GLU A 55 -6.68 -7.80 5.46
N TYR A 56 -8.01 -7.89 5.44
CA TYR A 56 -8.88 -7.32 6.48
C TYR A 56 -8.54 -7.87 7.87
N GLN A 57 -8.36 -9.19 7.99
CA GLN A 57 -7.99 -9.84 9.25
C GLN A 57 -6.60 -9.43 9.72
N TRP A 58 -5.66 -9.20 8.81
CA TRP A 58 -4.33 -8.70 9.16
C TRP A 58 -4.39 -7.30 9.78
N TYR A 59 -5.16 -6.38 9.19
CA TYR A 59 -5.38 -5.05 9.77
C TYR A 59 -6.13 -5.11 11.10
N LEU A 60 -7.10 -6.03 11.24
CA LEU A 60 -7.84 -6.19 12.48
C LEU A 60 -6.95 -6.68 13.63
N LYS A 61 -6.00 -7.57 13.36
CA LYS A 61 -5.10 -8.18 14.35
C LYS A 61 -3.94 -7.27 14.76
N ASN A 62 -3.36 -6.51 13.83
CA ASN A 62 -2.19 -5.70 14.10
C ASN A 62 -2.53 -4.37 14.78
N SER A 63 -1.60 -3.81 15.56
CA SER A 63 -1.78 -2.54 16.26
C SER A 63 -1.21 -1.36 15.46
N TYR A 64 -1.62 -0.14 15.79
CA TYR A 64 -1.02 1.07 15.21
C TYR A 64 0.50 1.17 15.52
N SER A 65 0.90 0.75 16.72
CA SER A 65 2.31 0.70 17.12
C SER A 65 3.11 -0.29 16.28
N HIS A 66 2.52 -1.43 15.89
CA HIS A 66 3.19 -2.42 15.05
C HIS A 66 3.70 -1.80 13.73
N PHE A 67 2.85 -1.06 13.02
CA PHE A 67 3.25 -0.42 11.76
C PHE A 67 4.31 0.66 11.95
N TYR A 68 4.23 1.40 13.06
CA TYR A 68 5.20 2.42 13.38
C TYR A 68 6.58 1.85 13.74
N GLU A 69 6.59 0.77 14.53
CA GLU A 69 7.80 0.03 14.88
C GLU A 69 8.44 -0.63 13.66
N ASN A 70 7.63 -1.18 12.74
CA ASN A 70 8.11 -1.71 11.47
C ASN A 70 8.78 -0.62 10.63
N LEU A 71 8.16 0.56 10.48
CA LEU A 71 8.77 1.68 9.77
C LEU A 71 10.14 2.03 10.36
N ARG A 72 10.24 2.21 11.69
CA ARG A 72 11.50 2.55 12.35
C ARG A 72 12.57 1.48 12.13
N THR A 73 12.19 0.21 12.25
CA THR A 73 13.07 -0.93 12.00
C THR A 73 13.62 -0.91 10.57
N GLU A 74 12.76 -0.66 9.57
CA GLU A 74 13.18 -0.61 8.17
C GLU A 74 14.05 0.60 7.85
N LEU A 75 13.76 1.77 8.43
CA LEU A 75 14.63 2.95 8.31
C LEU A 75 16.01 2.72 8.95
N GLU A 76 16.07 2.05 10.10
CA GLU A 76 17.34 1.64 10.71
C GLU A 76 18.11 0.64 9.84
N ASN A 77 17.42 -0.33 9.24
CA ASN A 77 18.04 -1.28 8.32
C ASN A 77 18.61 -0.55 7.09
N LEU A 78 17.88 0.43 6.56
CA LEU A 78 18.37 1.26 5.47
C LEU A 78 19.59 2.10 5.88
N HIS A 79 19.62 2.60 7.12
CA HIS A 79 20.78 3.30 7.66
C HIS A 79 22.02 2.37 7.73
N LYS A 80 21.84 1.10 8.08
CA LYS A 80 22.91 0.09 8.06
C LYS A 80 23.39 -0.19 6.64
N VAL A 81 22.49 -0.27 5.67
CA VAL A 81 22.84 -0.42 4.24
C VAL A 81 23.74 0.73 3.81
N LEU A 82 23.39 1.98 4.14
CA LEU A 82 24.16 3.18 3.78
C LEU A 82 25.57 3.24 4.41
N ASN A 83 25.76 2.58 5.55
CA ASN A 83 27.07 2.45 6.21
C ASN A 83 27.91 1.29 5.66
N GLY A 84 27.35 0.48 4.75
CA GLY A 84 28.06 -0.62 4.09
C GLY A 84 29.11 -0.13 3.10
N ALA A 85 30.05 -1.02 2.75
CA ALA A 85 31.01 -0.74 1.69
C ALA A 85 30.36 -0.95 0.31
N PHE A 86 30.47 0.06 -0.56
CA PHE A 86 29.99 -0.01 -1.95
C PHE A 86 31.16 -0.13 -2.91
N SER A 87 30.93 -0.80 -4.05
CA SER A 87 31.93 -0.83 -5.11
C SER A 87 32.01 0.53 -5.80
N LYS A 88 33.23 0.95 -6.13
CA LYS A 88 33.47 2.21 -6.84
C LYS A 88 32.67 2.22 -8.15
N GLY A 89 31.86 3.25 -8.36
CA GLY A 89 31.02 3.41 -9.54
C GLY A 89 29.58 2.89 -9.40
N THR A 90 29.23 2.18 -8.32
CA THR A 90 27.83 1.81 -8.02
C THR A 90 27.17 2.68 -6.95
N GLU A 91 27.95 3.56 -6.30
CA GLU A 91 27.53 4.42 -5.20
C GLU A 91 26.22 5.17 -5.51
N GLN A 92 26.12 5.83 -6.67
CA GLN A 92 24.91 6.58 -7.05
C GLN A 92 23.70 5.68 -7.29
N VAL A 93 23.91 4.44 -7.75
CA VAL A 93 22.81 3.47 -7.91
C VAL A 93 22.28 3.09 -6.54
N VAL A 94 23.18 2.76 -5.61
CA VAL A 94 22.79 2.40 -4.24
C VAL A 94 22.08 3.56 -3.55
N LEU A 95 22.63 4.78 -3.60
CA LEU A 95 22.01 5.94 -2.97
C LEU A 95 20.62 6.23 -3.52
N ARG A 96 20.41 6.14 -4.84
CA ARG A 96 19.09 6.33 -5.45
C ARG A 96 18.11 5.24 -5.04
N MET A 97 18.54 3.98 -5.03
CA MET A 97 17.69 2.86 -4.59
C MET A 97 17.35 2.96 -3.11
N SER A 98 18.30 3.35 -2.27
CA SER A 98 18.04 3.60 -0.85
C SER A 98 17.06 4.75 -0.65
N TYR A 99 17.22 5.85 -1.39
CA TYR A 99 16.29 6.98 -1.31
C TYR A 99 14.86 6.58 -1.69
N VAL A 100 14.72 5.86 -2.80
CA VAL A 100 13.42 5.35 -3.26
C VAL A 100 12.82 4.43 -2.21
N HIS A 101 13.60 3.52 -1.65
CA HIS A 101 13.14 2.59 -0.64
C HIS A 101 12.72 3.28 0.66
N ALA A 102 13.40 4.35 1.08
CA ALA A 102 12.96 5.18 2.21
C ALA A 102 11.54 5.70 2.00
N VAL A 103 11.24 6.21 0.79
CA VAL A 103 9.89 6.69 0.45
C VAL A 103 8.88 5.53 0.36
N THR A 104 9.30 4.35 -0.12
CA THR A 104 8.45 3.15 -0.07
C THR A 104 8.10 2.76 1.37
N ILE A 105 9.05 2.79 2.30
CA ILE A 105 8.80 2.51 3.73
C ILE A 105 7.75 3.48 4.29
N LEU A 106 7.85 4.77 3.96
CA LEU A 106 6.84 5.75 4.34
C LEU A 106 5.46 5.43 3.74
N GLU A 107 5.41 5.15 2.43
CA GLU A 107 4.17 4.87 1.71
C GLU A 107 3.45 3.65 2.28
N THR A 108 4.18 2.56 2.54
CA THR A 108 3.65 1.37 3.22
C THR A 108 3.12 1.71 4.60
N PHE A 109 3.89 2.43 5.42
CA PHE A 109 3.45 2.83 6.76
C PHE A 109 2.14 3.62 6.73
N ILE A 110 2.06 4.67 5.91
CA ILE A 110 0.84 5.51 5.86
C ILE A 110 -0.35 4.69 5.36
N SER A 111 -0.16 3.89 4.29
CA SER A 111 -1.19 3.02 3.74
C SER A 111 -1.73 2.09 4.81
N ASP A 112 -0.86 1.35 5.49
CA ASP A 112 -1.24 0.39 6.52
C ASP A 112 -1.93 1.08 7.70
N TYR A 113 -1.46 2.26 8.10
CA TYR A 113 -2.08 3.01 9.19
C TYR A 113 -3.51 3.44 8.85
N VAL A 114 -3.72 4.04 7.66
CA VAL A 114 -5.03 4.51 7.20
C VAL A 114 -6.00 3.34 7.06
N LYS A 115 -5.56 2.23 6.47
CA LYS A 115 -6.36 1.01 6.33
C LYS A 115 -6.73 0.42 7.70
N THR A 116 -5.79 0.39 8.65
CA THR A 116 -6.06 -0.05 10.02
C THR A 116 -7.08 0.83 10.73
N LEU A 117 -7.05 2.14 10.50
CA LEU A 117 -8.00 3.07 11.10
C LEU A 117 -9.44 2.78 10.65
N ILE A 118 -9.69 2.56 9.35
CA ILE A 118 -11.05 2.27 8.87
C ILE A 118 -11.52 0.87 9.27
N VAL A 119 -10.60 -0.10 9.40
CA VAL A 119 -10.93 -1.47 9.84
C VAL A 119 -11.31 -1.50 11.31
N LYS A 120 -10.62 -0.74 12.16
CA LYS A 120 -10.84 -0.76 13.61
C LYS A 120 -11.85 0.27 14.11
N ASN A 121 -12.19 1.28 13.30
CA ASN A 121 -13.05 2.37 13.74
C ASN A 121 -14.09 2.74 12.67
N GLU A 122 -15.31 2.24 12.86
CA GLU A 122 -16.46 2.48 11.99
C GLU A 122 -16.81 3.97 11.88
N ASN A 123 -16.62 4.77 12.94
CA ASN A 123 -16.87 6.21 12.88
C ASN A 123 -15.89 6.92 11.94
N LEU A 124 -14.61 6.50 11.91
CA LEU A 124 -13.63 7.07 10.98
C LEU A 124 -13.92 6.67 9.53
N LEU A 125 -14.35 5.43 9.29
CA LEU A 125 -14.83 4.98 8.00
C LEU A 125 -16.05 5.79 7.54
N SER A 126 -17.03 5.97 8.43
CA SER A 126 -18.22 6.77 8.17
C SER A 126 -17.86 8.23 7.84
N ASN A 127 -16.98 8.85 8.62
CA ASN A 127 -16.51 10.21 8.38
C ASN A 127 -15.81 10.33 7.02
N LEU A 128 -14.94 9.36 6.69
CA LEU A 128 -14.26 9.30 5.40
C LEU A 128 -15.28 9.32 4.26
N LEU A 129 -16.23 8.37 4.26
CA LEU A 129 -17.24 8.20 3.21
C LEU A 129 -18.18 9.40 3.06
N ASN A 130 -18.47 10.10 4.14
CA ASN A 130 -19.35 11.28 4.13
C ASN A 130 -18.60 12.59 3.83
N SER A 131 -17.27 12.57 3.69
CA SER A 131 -16.50 13.79 3.49
C SER A 131 -16.52 14.24 2.03
N GLN A 132 -16.92 15.49 1.79
CA GLN A 132 -16.83 16.09 0.45
C GLN A 132 -15.39 16.21 -0.07
N SER A 133 -14.39 16.11 0.82
CA SER A 133 -12.97 16.28 0.45
C SER A 133 -12.43 15.09 -0.34
N ILE A 134 -13.01 13.90 -0.17
CA ILE A 134 -12.61 12.68 -0.92
C ILE A 134 -13.32 12.55 -2.27
N THR A 135 -14.30 13.41 -2.55
CA THR A 135 -15.10 13.51 -3.77
C THR A 135 -14.38 14.35 -4.85
N ASN A 136 -13.06 14.18 -4.99
CA ASN A 136 -12.27 14.95 -5.95
C ASN A 136 -11.61 14.03 -6.98
N LYS A 137 -11.27 14.59 -8.16
CA LYS A 137 -10.70 13.88 -9.31
C LYS A 137 -9.48 13.00 -9.01
N LYS A 138 -8.81 13.16 -7.87
CA LYS A 138 -7.56 12.47 -7.53
C LYS A 138 -7.72 11.31 -6.54
N LEU A 139 -8.78 11.29 -5.74
CA LEU A 139 -9.05 10.21 -4.79
C LEU A 139 -10.31 9.43 -5.13
N ASN A 140 -11.35 10.11 -5.62
CA ASN A 140 -12.63 9.58 -6.11
C ASN A 140 -13.39 8.52 -5.27
N ILE A 141 -12.90 8.13 -4.09
CA ILE A 141 -13.52 7.11 -3.23
C ILE A 141 -14.99 7.46 -2.93
N GLY A 142 -15.30 8.74 -2.76
CA GLY A 142 -16.64 9.22 -2.42
C GLY A 142 -17.66 9.30 -3.57
N GLU A 143 -17.24 9.13 -4.84
CA GLU A 143 -18.18 9.11 -5.99
C GLU A 143 -18.42 7.70 -6.57
N LEU A 144 -17.72 6.70 -6.04
CA LEU A 144 -17.86 5.32 -6.50
C LEU A 144 -19.27 4.81 -6.27
N ARG A 145 -19.80 4.10 -7.27
CA ARG A 145 -21.13 3.50 -7.23
C ARG A 145 -21.00 2.00 -7.30
N PHE A 146 -21.52 1.35 -6.28
CA PHE A 146 -21.56 -0.11 -6.17
C PHE A 146 -23.02 -0.57 -6.25
N THR A 147 -23.25 -1.70 -6.90
CA THR A 147 -24.53 -2.39 -6.90
C THR A 147 -24.70 -3.18 -5.59
N LEU A 148 -25.95 -3.56 -5.27
CA LEU A 148 -26.19 -4.45 -4.13
C LEU A 148 -25.51 -5.81 -4.30
N LYS A 149 -25.30 -6.26 -5.55
CA LYS A 149 -24.57 -7.49 -5.85
C LYS A 149 -23.10 -7.37 -5.46
N ASP A 150 -22.47 -6.23 -5.76
CA ASP A 150 -21.06 -5.99 -5.42
C ASP A 150 -20.86 -6.02 -3.89
N ILE A 151 -21.76 -5.38 -3.15
CA ILE A 151 -21.73 -5.38 -1.68
C ILE A 151 -22.01 -6.78 -1.12
N TYR A 152 -22.98 -7.51 -1.69
CA TYR A 152 -23.29 -8.88 -1.27
C TYR A 152 -22.14 -9.85 -1.51
N ASN A 153 -21.39 -9.67 -2.59
CA ASN A 153 -20.25 -10.51 -2.94
C ASN A 153 -18.98 -10.17 -2.13
N SER A 154 -18.88 -8.96 -1.58
CA SER A 154 -17.77 -8.58 -0.71
C SER A 154 -17.81 -9.32 0.62
N LYS A 155 -16.78 -10.14 0.91
CA LYS A 155 -16.66 -10.91 2.16
C LYS A 155 -16.55 -10.02 3.40
N THR A 156 -15.96 -8.84 3.23
CA THR A 156 -15.67 -7.85 4.28
C THR A 156 -16.58 -6.61 4.18
N GLY A 157 -17.61 -6.67 3.34
CA GLY A 157 -18.62 -5.63 3.16
C GLY A 157 -18.05 -4.29 2.67
N VAL A 158 -18.66 -3.19 3.12
CA VAL A 158 -18.27 -1.84 2.71
C VAL A 158 -16.81 -1.55 3.06
N THR A 159 -16.32 -2.02 4.22
CA THR A 159 -14.93 -1.81 4.63
C THR A 159 -13.95 -2.46 3.65
N GLY A 160 -14.25 -3.67 3.17
CA GLY A 160 -13.48 -4.35 2.14
C GLY A 160 -13.34 -3.57 0.85
N ILE A 161 -14.48 -3.07 0.37
CA ILE A 161 -14.53 -2.23 -0.84
C ILE A 161 -13.66 -0.98 -0.66
N VAL A 162 -13.73 -0.33 0.49
CA VAL A 162 -12.91 0.86 0.76
C VAL A 162 -11.43 0.52 0.91
N LEU A 163 -11.07 -0.64 1.46
CA LEU A 163 -9.68 -1.12 1.51
C LEU A 163 -9.11 -1.29 0.09
N GLU A 164 -9.86 -1.90 -0.82
CA GLU A 164 -9.45 -2.08 -2.22
C GLU A 164 -9.19 -0.74 -2.91
N GLU A 165 -10.06 0.25 -2.66
CA GLU A 165 -9.90 1.59 -3.22
C GLU A 165 -8.71 2.35 -2.61
N LEU A 166 -8.48 2.20 -1.30
CA LEU A 166 -7.30 2.77 -0.65
C LEU A 166 -6.00 2.13 -1.15
N SER A 167 -6.00 0.84 -1.52
CA SER A 167 -4.84 0.19 -2.14
C SER A 167 -4.41 0.83 -3.46
N LYS A 168 -5.31 1.55 -4.14
CA LYS A 168 -5.04 2.26 -5.41
C LYS A 168 -4.47 3.66 -5.17
N VAL A 169 -4.46 4.14 -3.93
CA VAL A 169 -3.97 5.48 -3.57
C VAL A 169 -2.44 5.50 -3.45
N SER A 170 -1.80 6.43 -4.15
CA SER A 170 -0.38 6.74 -3.97
C SER A 170 -0.14 7.55 -2.69
N PHE A 171 0.21 6.90 -1.58
CA PHE A 171 0.41 7.55 -0.28
C PHE A 171 1.72 8.34 -0.17
N HIS A 172 2.67 8.17 -1.10
CA HIS A 172 3.79 9.11 -1.20
C HIS A 172 3.33 10.54 -1.56
N ASN A 173 2.13 10.71 -2.12
CA ASN A 173 1.54 12.03 -2.31
C ASN A 173 0.96 12.57 -0.99
N ILE A 174 1.74 13.38 -0.29
CA ILE A 174 1.39 13.94 1.02
C ILE A 174 0.10 14.78 0.98
N SER A 175 -0.26 15.37 -0.17
CA SER A 175 -1.55 16.05 -0.31
C SER A 175 -2.71 15.08 -0.18
N HIS A 176 -2.60 13.86 -0.72
CA HIS A 176 -3.66 12.84 -0.57
C HIS A 176 -3.78 12.40 0.88
N VAL A 177 -2.64 12.16 1.54
CA VAL A 177 -2.59 11.78 2.96
C VAL A 177 -3.33 12.80 3.83
N THR A 178 -3.01 14.08 3.67
CA THR A 178 -3.66 15.16 4.45
C THR A 178 -5.16 15.26 4.20
N ILE A 179 -5.61 15.06 2.96
CA ILE A 179 -7.04 15.07 2.60
C ILE A 179 -7.77 13.89 3.26
N ILE A 180 -7.19 12.69 3.19
CA ILE A 180 -7.77 11.47 3.78
C ILE A 180 -7.87 11.61 5.30
N LEU A 181 -6.80 11.99 5.98
CA LEU A 181 -6.81 12.14 7.44
C LEU A 181 -7.78 13.23 7.90
N LYS A 182 -7.84 14.35 7.17
CA LYS A 182 -8.83 15.40 7.44
C LYS A 182 -10.26 14.89 7.29
N ALA A 183 -10.54 14.07 6.28
CA ALA A 183 -11.84 13.46 6.08
C ALA A 183 -12.21 12.51 7.22
N MET A 184 -11.26 11.70 7.69
CA MET A 184 -11.50 10.73 8.78
C MET A 184 -11.73 11.39 10.14
N PHE A 185 -10.90 12.37 10.50
CA PHE A 185 -10.90 12.97 11.84
C PHE A 185 -11.68 14.28 11.93
N ASN A 186 -12.22 14.80 10.82
CA ASN A 186 -12.87 16.10 10.74
C ASN A 186 -12.02 17.25 11.33
N SER A 187 -10.69 17.10 11.27
CA SER A 187 -9.71 18.00 11.87
C SER A 187 -8.60 18.29 10.88
N ASP A 188 -8.07 19.53 10.90
CA ASP A 188 -6.96 19.89 10.03
C ASP A 188 -5.66 19.26 10.55
N PHE A 189 -5.04 18.44 9.71
CA PHE A 189 -3.69 17.93 9.93
C PHE A 189 -2.67 19.06 9.67
N ARG A 190 -2.35 19.87 10.70
CA ARG A 190 -1.52 21.08 10.60
C ARG A 190 -0.02 20.81 10.78
N TYR A 191 0.57 20.02 9.88
CA TYR A 191 2.01 19.71 9.93
C TYR A 191 2.78 20.32 8.76
N ARG A 192 4.11 20.41 8.92
CA ARG A 192 5.02 20.95 7.90
C ARG A 192 5.22 19.93 6.79
N THR A 193 4.29 19.87 5.85
CA THR A 193 4.32 18.91 4.73
C THR A 193 5.32 19.26 3.63
N ARG A 194 5.94 20.46 3.68
CA ARG A 194 6.83 20.94 2.62
C ARG A 194 8.08 20.07 2.45
N SER A 195 8.74 19.69 3.54
CA SER A 195 9.95 18.89 3.50
C SER A 195 9.66 17.48 2.98
N ILE A 196 8.64 16.82 3.54
CA ILE A 196 8.26 15.48 3.11
C ILE A 196 7.70 15.45 1.68
N GLY A 197 7.00 16.50 1.25
CA GLY A 197 6.56 16.66 -0.13
C GLY A 197 7.74 16.83 -1.09
N ALA A 198 8.80 17.55 -0.70
CA ALA A 198 10.03 17.63 -1.49
C ALA A 198 10.72 16.27 -1.62
N VAL A 199 10.74 15.48 -0.53
CA VAL A 199 11.28 14.12 -0.53
C VAL A 199 10.50 13.21 -1.48
N ALA A 200 9.18 13.21 -1.39
CA ALA A 200 8.31 12.43 -2.27
C ALA A 200 8.46 12.81 -3.76
N ASN A 201 8.57 14.11 -4.05
CA ASN A 201 8.75 14.59 -5.43
C ASN A 201 10.11 14.16 -6.00
N LEU A 202 11.19 14.25 -5.22
CA LEU A 202 12.53 13.85 -5.69
C LEU A 202 12.60 12.36 -6.02
N ARG A 203 11.83 11.52 -5.30
CA ARG A 203 11.69 10.10 -5.63
C ARG A 203 11.13 9.87 -7.04
N HIS A 204 10.31 10.76 -7.59
CA HIS A 204 9.83 10.63 -8.98
C HIS A 204 10.97 10.72 -9.99
N ASP A 205 11.96 11.59 -9.76
CA ASP A 205 13.15 11.68 -10.61
C ASP A 205 13.95 10.37 -10.60
N PHE A 206 14.10 9.75 -9.42
CA PHE A 206 14.86 8.50 -9.30
C PHE A 206 14.18 7.30 -9.95
N ILE A 207 12.84 7.21 -9.87
CA ILE A 207 12.10 6.07 -10.43
C ILE A 207 11.74 6.25 -11.90
N HIS A 208 11.23 7.41 -12.29
CA HIS A 208 10.68 7.60 -13.64
C HIS A 208 11.66 8.24 -14.61
N ARG A 209 12.71 8.90 -14.10
CA ARG A 209 13.73 9.58 -14.91
C ARG A 209 15.15 9.07 -14.64
N ASN A 210 15.29 7.96 -13.92
CA ASN A 210 16.57 7.32 -13.59
C ASN A 210 17.61 8.30 -13.00
N GLY A 211 17.16 9.23 -12.15
CA GLY A 211 17.98 10.26 -11.51
C GLY A 211 18.40 11.41 -12.41
N VAL A 212 17.60 11.69 -13.43
CA VAL A 212 17.69 12.91 -14.25
C VAL A 212 16.47 13.79 -13.94
N ASP A 213 16.67 15.08 -13.75
CA ASP A 213 15.56 16.01 -13.53
C ASP A 213 14.81 16.36 -14.83
N THR A 214 13.78 17.20 -14.73
CA THR A 214 12.98 17.65 -15.88
C THR A 214 13.76 18.50 -16.89
N ASP A 215 14.90 19.06 -16.48
CA ASP A 215 15.77 19.88 -17.32
C ASP A 215 16.89 19.03 -17.97
N GLY A 216 16.89 17.71 -17.75
CA GLY A 216 17.88 16.79 -18.32
C GLY A 216 19.18 16.73 -17.52
N LYS A 217 19.25 17.31 -16.33
CA LYS A 217 20.44 17.32 -15.49
C LYS A 217 20.46 16.11 -14.55
N VAL A 218 21.63 15.47 -14.46
CA VAL A 218 21.85 14.35 -13.54
C VAL A 218 21.84 14.85 -12.10
N ILE A 219 21.03 14.22 -11.27
CA ILE A 219 20.97 14.43 -9.83
C ILE A 219 22.03 13.53 -9.18
N ILE A 220 23.01 14.16 -8.55
CA ILE A 220 24.09 13.47 -7.81
C ILE A 220 23.77 13.54 -6.32
N LEU A 221 23.62 12.36 -5.71
CA LEU A 221 23.37 12.24 -4.27
C LEU A 221 24.67 12.06 -3.51
N GLN A 222 24.71 12.63 -2.31
CA GLN A 222 25.64 12.25 -1.24
C GLN A 222 24.90 11.34 -0.25
N THR A 223 25.65 10.56 0.53
CA THR A 223 25.07 9.75 1.62
C THR A 223 24.24 10.62 2.57
N SER A 224 24.68 11.84 2.85
CA SER A 224 23.93 12.80 3.69
C SER A 224 22.55 13.14 3.13
N ASP A 225 22.36 13.16 1.81
CA ASP A 225 21.06 13.47 1.21
C ASP A 225 20.04 12.37 1.49
N VAL A 226 20.47 11.11 1.46
CA VAL A 226 19.61 9.97 1.81
C VAL A 226 19.35 9.93 3.31
N LEU A 227 20.35 10.20 4.14
CA LEU A 227 20.18 10.28 5.60
C LEU A 227 19.21 11.40 6.00
N ASN A 228 19.29 12.57 5.36
CA ASN A 228 18.35 13.67 5.59
C ASN A 228 16.92 13.30 5.16
N ALA A 229 16.76 12.51 4.09
CA ALA A 229 15.45 12.01 3.67
C ALA A 229 14.88 11.02 4.70
N ILE A 230 15.70 10.09 5.20
CA ILE A 230 15.33 9.15 6.27
C ILE A 230 14.89 9.92 7.52
N GLU A 231 15.66 10.92 7.96
CA GLU A 231 15.30 11.75 9.12
C GLU A 231 14.01 12.55 8.89
N THR A 232 13.81 13.08 7.69
CA THR A 232 12.56 13.78 7.33
C THR A 232 11.35 12.84 7.40
N ILE A 233 11.52 11.60 6.94
CA ILE A 233 10.50 10.57 6.96
C ILE A 233 10.17 10.13 8.38
N ASP A 234 11.18 9.83 9.21
CA ASP A 234 10.99 9.42 10.60
C ASP A 234 10.28 10.50 11.42
N ASN A 235 10.71 11.76 11.29
CA ASN A 235 10.05 12.89 11.94
C ASN A 235 8.59 13.05 11.51
N PHE A 236 8.29 12.93 10.21
CA PHE A 236 6.92 13.01 9.73
C PHE A 236 6.07 11.83 10.23
N ALA A 237 6.62 10.62 10.24
CA ALA A 237 5.94 9.43 10.73
C ALA A 237 5.66 9.52 12.24
N ASP A 238 6.59 10.04 13.03
CA ASP A 238 6.41 10.32 14.47
C ASP A 238 5.29 11.35 14.72
N GLU A 239 5.31 12.45 13.98
CA GLU A 239 4.26 13.49 14.06
C GLU A 239 2.88 12.91 13.70
N LEU A 240 2.81 12.12 12.63
CA LEU A 240 1.58 11.45 12.21
C LEU A 240 1.09 10.43 13.24
N HIS A 241 1.99 9.59 13.76
CA HIS A 241 1.65 8.59 14.77
C HIS A 241 1.07 9.26 16.02
N ARG A 242 1.73 10.31 16.54
CA ARG A 242 1.23 11.07 17.70
C ARG A 242 -0.13 11.70 17.45
N PHE A 243 -0.31 12.37 16.31
CA PHE A 243 -1.60 12.95 15.94
C PHE A 243 -2.72 11.92 15.98
N ILE A 244 -2.50 10.74 15.39
CA ILE A 244 -3.53 9.71 15.31
C ILE A 244 -3.85 9.15 16.70
N ILE A 245 -2.84 8.86 17.50
CA ILE A 245 -3.05 8.37 18.88
C ILE A 245 -3.80 9.41 19.72
N ASP A 246 -3.44 10.68 19.62
CA ASP A 246 -4.13 11.76 20.34
C ASP A 246 -5.59 11.88 19.86
N ALA A 247 -5.84 11.83 18.56
CA ALA A 247 -7.16 11.95 17.97
C ALA A 247 -8.07 10.73 18.27
N LEU A 248 -7.50 9.54 18.46
CA LEU A 248 -8.25 8.34 18.86
C LEU A 248 -8.64 8.35 20.35
N ASN A 249 -7.92 9.11 21.18
CA ASN A 249 -8.15 9.22 22.62
C ASN A 249 -9.00 10.44 23.03
N ALA A 250 -9.35 11.31 22.07
CA ALA A 250 -10.15 12.52 22.28
C ALA A 250 -11.66 12.24 22.23
#